data_AF-A0A822ZSZ1-F1
#
_entry.id   AF-A0A822ZSZ1-F1
#
_cell.length_a   1.000
_cell.length_b   1.000
_cell.length_c   1.000
_cell.angle_alpha   90.00
_cell.angle_beta   90.00
_cell.angle_gamma   90.00
#
_symmetry.space_group_name_H-M   'P 1'
#
loop_
_entity.id
_entity.type
_entity.pdbx_description
1 polymer ?
#
loop_
_entity_poly.entity_id
_entity_poly.type
_entity_poly.pdbx_seq_one_letter_code
_entity_poly.pdbx_strand_id
1 'polypeptide(L)'
;MEKTRWFWVWVITSLFFRLVLIYFPENLNLGFRPEVATPLTSLRRLAEGYWLKQSSMSPYAGSMYHGSPMLLSILGPLTVKRIEGQPSHLMCSLLFVVADLVTAMLIRATGQTLQLAYSQSLRSLNLVSLLESSETLSAGDIAALVYLWNPLTIITCVGSSTSPIENLLIVLSLYGACLRIAPLAAFGWVLAMHLSLYPVILIIPVILLLGYGPDAPPRKLFLQKNSSENGNSPSCHGNYPCNEVTSQEKLPLHPFLWRPVMHFMLWASFWLFYVFVLCSISLKQHGGLLEMLKRTHGFILTMEDLSPNIGVLWYFFAEVFDFFRDFFLIVFHINILFMILPLAIRLKHRPCFLAFVYIAISSMLKSYPSVSFHSCSS
;
A
#
# COMPACT_ATOMS: atom_id res chain seq x y z
N MET A 1 -2.61 -30.13 -8.58
CA MET A 1 -3.34 -30.19 -7.30
C MET A 1 -2.41 -30.06 -6.09
N GLU A 2 -1.24 -30.71 -6.12
CA GLU A 2 -0.28 -30.69 -5.01
C GLU A 2 0.25 -29.27 -4.64
N LYS A 3 0.62 -28.47 -5.65
CA LYS A 3 1.07 -27.07 -5.44
C LYS A 3 0.00 -26.18 -4.76
N THR A 4 -1.26 -26.32 -5.16
CA THR A 4 -2.37 -25.56 -4.57
C THR A 4 -2.63 -26.00 -3.12
N ARG A 5 -2.53 -27.30 -2.83
CA ARG A 5 -2.66 -27.83 -1.47
C ARG A 5 -1.54 -27.32 -0.55
N TRP A 6 -0.31 -27.28 -1.05
CA TRP A 6 0.85 -26.76 -0.31
C TRP A 6 0.63 -25.30 0.11
N PHE A 7 0.21 -24.43 -0.81
CA PHE A 7 -0.06 -23.02 -0.50
C PHE A 7 -1.07 -22.85 0.65
N TRP A 8 -2.21 -23.54 0.58
CA TRP A 8 -3.25 -23.42 1.60
C TRP A 8 -2.82 -23.96 2.97
N VAL A 9 -1.98 -25.00 3.01
CA VAL A 9 -1.40 -25.50 4.28
C VAL A 9 -0.60 -24.38 4.96
N TRP A 10 0.30 -23.71 4.24
CA TRP A 10 1.10 -22.62 4.81
C TRP A 10 0.28 -21.39 5.23
N VAL A 11 -0.80 -21.08 4.50
CA VAL A 11 -1.74 -20.03 4.88
C VAL A 11 -2.43 -20.40 6.20
N ILE A 12 -2.99 -21.60 6.30
CA ILE A 12 -3.67 -22.08 7.51
C ILE A 12 -2.70 -22.12 8.70
N THR A 13 -1.46 -22.56 8.49
CA THR A 13 -0.42 -22.56 9.54
C THR A 13 -0.11 -21.15 10.03
N SER A 14 0.03 -20.15 9.15
CA SER A 14 0.25 -18.75 9.57
C SER A 14 -0.95 -18.20 10.35
N LEU A 15 -2.18 -18.48 9.91
CA LEU A 15 -3.39 -18.07 10.63
C LEU A 15 -3.49 -18.71 12.01
N PHE A 16 -3.23 -20.01 12.10
CA PHE A 16 -3.21 -20.73 13.37
C PHE A 16 -2.16 -20.14 14.32
N PHE A 17 -0.94 -19.88 13.81
CA PHE A 17 0.12 -19.26 14.60
C PHE A 17 -0.29 -17.88 15.15
N ARG A 18 -0.92 -17.03 14.34
CA ARG A 18 -1.46 -15.73 14.79
C ARG A 18 -2.53 -15.88 15.86
N LEU A 19 -3.47 -16.81 15.69
CA LEU A 19 -4.54 -17.05 16.66
C LEU A 19 -4.00 -17.56 18.00
N VAL A 20 -3.01 -18.46 17.97
CA VAL A 20 -2.32 -18.93 19.17
C VAL A 20 -1.65 -17.76 19.90
N LEU A 21 -0.91 -16.91 19.19
CA LEU A 21 -0.25 -15.74 19.79
C LEU A 21 -1.24 -14.73 20.38
N ILE A 22 -2.40 -14.53 19.76
CA ILE A 22 -3.47 -13.67 20.27
C ILE A 22 -4.07 -14.25 21.57
N TYR A 23 -4.18 -15.57 21.67
CA TYR A 23 -4.77 -16.25 22.84
C TYR A 23 -3.84 -16.30 24.06
N PHE A 24 -2.52 -16.13 23.88
CA PHE A 24 -1.53 -16.04 24.96
C PHE A 24 -0.99 -14.60 25.16
N PRO A 25 -1.84 -13.61 25.52
CA PRO A 25 -1.43 -12.22 25.61
C PRO A 25 -0.58 -11.90 26.84
N GLU A 26 -0.68 -12.69 27.93
CA GLU A 26 -0.11 -12.34 29.24
C GLU A 26 1.42 -12.15 29.23
N ASN A 27 2.13 -12.73 28.26
CA ASN A 27 3.58 -12.65 28.16
C ASN A 27 4.09 -11.63 27.12
N LEU A 28 3.21 -11.10 26.27
CA LEU A 28 3.59 -10.28 25.10
C LEU A 28 2.87 -8.92 25.15
N ASN A 29 3.32 -8.03 26.04
CA ASN A 29 2.89 -6.63 26.12
C ASN A 29 3.36 -5.78 24.91
N LEU A 30 3.19 -6.30 23.69
CA LEU A 30 3.64 -5.69 22.44
C LEU A 30 2.86 -4.41 22.10
N GLY A 31 1.61 -4.28 22.55
CA GLY A 31 0.81 -3.06 22.33
C GLY A 31 1.30 -1.83 23.09
N PHE A 32 2.22 -1.99 24.05
CA PHE A 32 2.87 -0.89 24.77
C PHE A 32 4.18 -0.44 24.11
N ARG A 33 4.71 -1.24 23.19
CA ARG A 33 5.96 -0.96 22.50
C ARG A 33 5.69 0.07 21.40
N PRO A 34 6.27 1.28 21.46
CA PRO A 34 6.01 2.32 20.47
C PRO A 34 6.50 1.93 19.07
N GLU A 35 7.38 0.93 18.97
CA GLU A 35 7.80 0.30 17.72
C GLU A 35 6.63 -0.39 16.99
N VAL A 36 5.70 -0.98 17.75
CA VAL A 36 4.59 -1.79 17.22
C VAL A 36 3.32 -0.96 17.09
N ALA A 37 3.00 -0.18 18.12
CA ALA A 37 1.79 0.64 18.19
C ALA A 37 2.20 2.12 18.34
N THR A 38 2.09 2.86 17.24
CA THR A 38 2.45 4.28 17.21
C THR A 38 1.26 5.15 17.64
N PRO A 39 1.46 6.47 17.87
CA PRO A 39 0.36 7.40 18.15
C PRO A 39 -0.82 7.33 17.18
N LEU A 40 -0.55 6.95 15.93
CA LEU A 40 -1.54 6.88 14.86
C LEU A 40 -2.22 5.52 14.74
N THR A 41 -1.53 4.44 15.09
CA THR A 41 -1.99 3.06 14.83
C THR A 41 -2.42 2.29 16.07
N SER A 42 -2.24 2.85 17.28
CA SER A 42 -2.56 2.17 18.53
C SER A 42 -4.07 1.98 18.74
N LEU A 43 -4.51 0.73 18.92
CA LEU A 43 -5.90 0.41 19.28
C LEU A 43 -6.29 0.96 20.66
N ARG A 44 -5.33 1.08 21.59
CA ARG A 44 -5.58 1.65 22.92
C ARG A 44 -5.94 3.13 22.84
N ARG A 45 -5.16 3.91 22.09
CA ARG A 45 -5.44 5.33 21.85
C ARG A 45 -6.79 5.51 21.13
N LEU A 46 -7.15 4.57 20.25
CA LEU A 46 -8.49 4.52 19.64
C LEU A 46 -9.60 4.23 20.65
N ALA A 47 -9.40 3.28 21.56
CA ALA A 47 -10.36 2.97 22.62
C ALA A 47 -10.58 4.18 23.56
N GLU A 48 -9.51 4.90 23.91
CA GLU A 48 -9.57 6.13 24.70
C GLU A 48 -10.34 7.24 23.96
N GLY A 49 -10.06 7.46 22.67
CA GLY A 49 -10.83 8.40 21.84
C GLY A 49 -12.32 8.04 21.75
N TYR A 50 -12.65 6.76 21.73
CA TYR A 50 -14.04 6.30 21.68
C TYR A 50 -14.73 6.48 23.04
N TRP A 51 -14.01 6.25 24.14
CA TRP A 51 -14.50 6.51 25.49
C TRP A 51 -14.78 8.00 25.73
N LEU A 52 -13.93 8.91 25.23
CA LEU A 52 -14.20 10.35 25.24
C LEU A 52 -15.48 10.70 24.46
N LYS A 53 -15.66 10.08 23.29
CA LYS A 53 -16.88 10.24 22.49
C LYS A 53 -18.14 9.79 23.24
N GLN A 54 -18.07 8.69 24.01
CA GLN A 54 -19.18 8.23 24.84
C GLN A 54 -19.50 9.19 25.98
N SER A 55 -18.47 9.89 26.49
CA SER A 55 -18.60 10.89 27.56
C SER A 55 -19.04 12.26 27.06
N SER A 56 -19.61 12.34 25.86
CA SER A 56 -20.02 13.58 25.19
C SER A 56 -18.90 14.61 24.99
N MET A 57 -17.65 14.18 24.96
CA MET A 57 -16.49 15.03 24.66
C MET A 57 -15.98 14.78 23.24
N SER A 58 -15.18 15.72 22.72
CA SER A 58 -14.54 15.51 21.42
C SER A 58 -13.57 14.32 21.51
N PRO A 59 -13.56 13.41 20.52
CA PRO A 59 -12.60 12.32 20.48
C PRO A 59 -11.13 12.80 20.50
N TYR A 60 -10.91 14.06 20.11
CA TYR A 60 -9.61 14.71 20.01
C TYR A 60 -9.36 15.72 21.15
N ALA A 61 -10.22 15.74 22.17
CA ALA A 61 -10.09 16.67 23.30
C ALA A 61 -8.83 16.38 24.12
N GLY A 62 -8.44 15.09 24.19
CA GLY A 62 -7.17 14.66 24.74
C GLY A 62 -6.03 14.64 23.71
N SER A 63 -4.79 14.58 24.18
CA SER A 63 -3.60 14.36 23.36
C SER A 63 -3.42 12.89 22.92
N MET A 64 -4.39 12.03 23.22
CA MET A 64 -4.24 10.60 23.00
C MET A 64 -4.69 10.17 21.61
N TYR A 65 -5.83 10.61 21.08
CA TYR A 65 -6.31 10.11 19.79
C TYR A 65 -5.97 11.06 18.63
N HIS A 66 -5.29 10.53 17.59
CA HIS A 66 -4.93 11.25 16.37
C HIS A 66 -5.34 10.51 15.08
N GLY A 67 -6.25 9.53 15.19
CA GLY A 67 -6.69 8.70 14.07
C GLY A 67 -7.97 9.19 13.37
N SER A 68 -8.39 8.48 12.32
CA SER A 68 -9.60 8.77 11.56
C SER A 68 -10.90 8.63 12.40
N PRO A 69 -11.89 9.53 12.29
CA PRO A 69 -13.18 9.35 12.97
C PRO A 69 -14.02 8.21 12.36
N MET A 70 -13.77 7.82 11.10
CA MET A 70 -14.40 6.64 10.50
C MET A 70 -13.90 5.37 11.17
N LEU A 71 -12.58 5.27 11.33
CA LEU A 71 -11.95 4.14 12.01
C LEU A 71 -12.45 4.05 13.46
N LEU A 72 -12.55 5.20 14.14
CA LEU A 72 -13.13 5.31 15.48
C LEU A 72 -14.58 4.80 15.54
N SER A 73 -15.40 5.13 14.54
CA SER A 73 -16.81 4.75 14.51
C SER A 73 -17.01 3.24 14.24
N ILE A 74 -16.11 2.63 13.46
CA ILE A 74 -16.16 1.20 13.11
C ILE A 74 -15.53 0.33 14.21
N LEU A 75 -14.31 0.66 14.65
CA LEU A 75 -13.57 -0.15 15.62
C LEU A 75 -13.86 0.22 17.08
N GLY A 76 -14.24 1.46 17.37
CA GLY A 76 -14.51 1.91 18.74
C GLY A 76 -15.53 1.03 19.49
N PRO A 77 -16.71 0.73 18.92
CA PRO A 77 -17.68 -0.16 19.57
C PRO A 77 -17.15 -1.56 19.86
N LEU A 78 -16.22 -2.08 19.04
CA LEU A 78 -15.61 -3.39 19.21
C LEU A 78 -14.60 -3.42 20.36
N THR A 79 -13.99 -2.27 20.69
CA THR A 79 -13.05 -2.16 21.82
C THR A 79 -13.73 -2.17 23.19
N VAL A 80 -15.01 -1.78 23.27
CA VAL A 80 -15.75 -1.64 24.54
C VAL A 80 -16.57 -2.89 24.90
N LYS A 81 -17.00 -3.68 23.90
CA LYS A 81 -17.70 -4.95 24.13
C LYS A 81 -16.74 -6.00 24.72
N ARG A 82 -16.52 -5.92 26.03
CA ARG A 82 -15.76 -6.91 26.79
C ARG A 82 -16.64 -8.12 27.06
N ILE A 83 -16.31 -9.26 26.47
CA ILE A 83 -16.87 -10.55 26.88
C ILE A 83 -16.11 -10.94 28.15
N GLU A 84 -16.83 -11.17 29.25
CA GLU A 84 -16.22 -11.60 30.52
C GLU A 84 -15.38 -12.87 30.31
N GLY A 85 -14.13 -12.86 30.78
CA GLY A 85 -13.19 -13.98 30.67
C GLY A 85 -12.34 -14.05 29.39
N GLN A 86 -12.51 -13.12 28.43
CA GLN A 86 -11.69 -13.07 27.20
C GLN A 86 -10.70 -11.89 27.19
N PRO A 87 -9.58 -12.00 26.45
CA PRO A 87 -8.62 -10.91 26.33
C PRO A 87 -9.25 -9.68 25.70
N SER A 88 -8.88 -8.50 26.19
CA SER A 88 -9.60 -7.22 26.02
C SER A 88 -9.80 -6.74 24.58
N HIS A 89 -9.19 -7.37 23.57
CA HIS A 89 -9.23 -6.95 22.17
C HIS A 89 -9.45 -8.08 21.15
N LEU A 90 -9.92 -9.27 21.57
CA LEU A 90 -10.02 -10.45 20.71
C LEU A 90 -10.76 -10.18 19.37
N MET A 91 -11.89 -9.48 19.40
CA MET A 91 -12.68 -9.17 18.19
C MET A 91 -11.91 -8.27 17.20
N CYS A 92 -11.19 -7.28 17.71
CA CYS A 92 -10.36 -6.41 16.88
C CYS A 92 -9.17 -7.19 16.30
N SER A 93 -8.52 -8.04 17.11
CA SER A 93 -7.43 -8.90 16.65
C SER A 93 -7.88 -9.89 15.56
N LEU A 94 -9.06 -10.49 15.69
CA LEU A 94 -9.64 -11.34 14.64
C LEU A 94 -9.88 -10.56 13.34
N LEU A 95 -10.40 -9.33 13.44
CA LEU A 95 -10.58 -8.46 12.28
C LEU A 95 -9.24 -8.11 11.60
N PHE A 96 -8.16 -7.92 12.37
CA PHE A 96 -6.82 -7.71 11.84
C PHE A 96 -6.26 -8.96 11.15
N VAL A 97 -6.48 -10.16 11.70
CA VAL A 97 -6.10 -11.42 11.04
C VAL A 97 -6.83 -11.59 9.71
N VAL A 98 -8.13 -11.27 9.66
CA VAL A 98 -8.91 -11.29 8.41
C VAL A 98 -8.38 -10.26 7.43
N ALA A 99 -8.06 -9.04 7.88
CA ALA A 99 -7.49 -8.00 7.01
C ALA A 99 -6.15 -8.45 6.40
N ASP A 100 -5.26 -9.05 7.17
CA ASP A 100 -3.98 -9.58 6.67
C ASP A 100 -4.17 -10.74 5.70
N LEU A 101 -5.14 -11.63 5.95
CA LEU A 101 -5.48 -12.72 5.03
C LEU A 101 -5.98 -12.15 3.69
N VAL A 102 -6.92 -11.20 3.71
CA VAL A 102 -7.43 -10.57 2.49
C VAL A 102 -6.29 -9.85 1.77
N THR A 103 -5.42 -9.14 2.49
CA THR A 103 -4.25 -8.48 1.91
C THR A 103 -3.33 -9.47 1.19
N ALA A 104 -3.01 -10.60 1.81
CA ALA A 104 -2.21 -11.66 1.19
C ALA A 104 -2.87 -12.23 -0.07
N MET A 105 -4.20 -12.44 -0.05
CA MET A 105 -4.95 -12.92 -1.21
C MET A 105 -4.97 -11.89 -2.35
N LEU A 106 -5.04 -10.60 -2.04
CA LEU A 106 -4.92 -9.53 -3.03
C LEU A 106 -3.50 -9.46 -3.61
N ILE A 107 -2.45 -9.59 -2.78
CA ILE A 107 -1.05 -9.67 -3.25
C ILE A 107 -0.90 -10.85 -4.22
N ARG A 108 -1.42 -12.03 -3.85
CA ARG A 108 -1.44 -13.20 -4.73
C ARG A 108 -2.11 -12.90 -6.08
N ALA A 109 -3.28 -12.28 -6.05
CA ALA A 109 -4.03 -11.93 -7.24
C ALA A 109 -3.32 -10.86 -8.09
N THR A 110 -2.63 -9.88 -7.47
CA THR A 110 -1.77 -8.92 -8.19
C THR A 110 -0.60 -9.62 -8.88
N GLY A 111 0.06 -10.58 -8.21
CA GLY A 111 1.18 -11.32 -8.78
C GLY A 111 0.75 -12.18 -9.97
N GLN A 112 -0.41 -12.82 -9.89
CA GLN A 112 -0.98 -13.61 -11.00
C GLN A 112 -1.35 -12.73 -12.20
N THR A 113 -2.00 -11.58 -11.95
CA THR A 113 -2.36 -10.64 -13.04
C THR A 113 -1.12 -10.05 -13.71
N LEU A 114 -0.08 -9.75 -12.94
CA LEU A 114 1.21 -9.30 -13.46
C LEU A 114 1.92 -10.39 -14.27
N GLN A 115 1.94 -11.63 -13.78
CA GLN A 115 2.53 -12.77 -14.50
C GLN A 115 1.80 -13.04 -15.82
N LEU A 116 0.47 -12.92 -15.84
CA LEU A 116 -0.32 -13.04 -17.06
C LEU A 116 0.02 -11.94 -18.06
N ALA A 117 0.03 -10.67 -17.64
CA ALA A 117 0.40 -9.54 -18.49
C ALA A 117 1.81 -9.70 -19.06
N TYR A 118 2.76 -10.12 -18.23
CA TYR A 118 4.14 -10.39 -18.64
C TYR A 118 4.22 -11.51 -19.68
N SER A 119 3.55 -12.65 -19.44
CA SER A 119 3.54 -13.78 -20.39
C SER A 119 2.91 -13.42 -21.73
N GLN A 120 1.84 -12.62 -21.74
CA GLN A 120 1.22 -12.10 -22.97
C GLN A 120 2.20 -11.21 -23.74
N SER A 121 2.93 -10.35 -23.03
CA SER A 121 3.93 -9.47 -23.64
C SER A 121 5.16 -10.21 -24.18
N LEU A 122 5.55 -11.34 -23.57
CA LEU A 122 6.62 -12.20 -24.08
C LEU A 122 6.18 -13.00 -25.32
N ARG A 123 4.91 -13.46 -25.33
CA ARG A 123 4.33 -14.13 -26.50
C ARG A 123 4.26 -13.21 -27.72
N SER A 124 3.89 -11.94 -27.55
CA SER A 124 3.91 -10.98 -28.65
C SER A 124 5.33 -10.69 -29.18
N LEU A 125 6.36 -10.97 -28.38
CA LEU A 125 7.76 -10.87 -28.76
C LEU A 125 8.34 -12.16 -29.39
N ASN A 126 7.58 -13.26 -29.48
CA ASN A 126 8.04 -14.59 -29.89
C ASN A 126 9.18 -15.19 -29.03
N LEU A 127 9.37 -14.72 -27.79
CA LEU A 127 10.37 -15.24 -26.84
C LEU A 127 9.79 -16.34 -25.92
N VAL A 128 9.06 -17.29 -26.50
CA VAL A 128 8.35 -18.35 -25.74
C VAL A 128 9.34 -19.31 -25.07
N SER A 129 10.51 -19.54 -25.66
CA SER A 129 11.56 -20.44 -25.13
C SER A 129 12.11 -20.02 -23.77
N LEU A 130 12.12 -18.72 -23.44
CA LEU A 130 12.53 -18.25 -22.11
C LEU A 130 11.50 -18.61 -21.02
N LEU A 131 10.22 -18.73 -21.40
CA LEU A 131 9.13 -18.99 -20.45
C LEU A 131 9.05 -20.47 -20.06
N GLU A 132 9.39 -21.37 -20.99
CA GLU A 132 9.48 -22.82 -20.74
C GLU A 132 10.64 -23.18 -19.80
N SER A 133 11.71 -22.38 -19.76
CA SER A 133 12.83 -22.59 -18.84
C SER A 133 12.52 -22.20 -17.39
N SER A 134 11.45 -21.44 -17.14
CA SER A 134 11.03 -21.03 -15.81
C SER A 134 9.95 -21.96 -15.24
N GLU A 135 10.32 -23.20 -14.88
CA GLU A 135 9.50 -24.05 -13.99
C GLU A 135 9.53 -23.51 -12.54
N THR A 136 9.12 -22.27 -12.33
CA THR A 136 9.17 -21.64 -11.01
C THR A 136 7.78 -21.51 -10.44
N LEU A 137 7.62 -21.78 -9.15
CA LEU A 137 6.42 -21.46 -8.36
C LEU A 137 5.82 -20.11 -8.79
N SER A 138 4.48 -19.99 -8.78
CA SER A 138 3.84 -18.71 -9.11
C SER A 138 4.39 -17.63 -8.18
N ALA A 139 5.01 -16.59 -8.75
CA ALA A 139 5.61 -15.50 -7.98
C ALA A 139 4.60 -14.83 -7.04
N GLY A 140 3.32 -14.81 -7.43
CA GLY A 140 2.22 -14.32 -6.58
C GLY A 140 1.97 -15.20 -5.34
N ASP A 141 2.07 -16.52 -5.47
CA ASP A 141 1.91 -17.45 -4.34
C ASP A 141 3.04 -17.24 -3.32
N ILE A 142 4.28 -17.08 -3.79
CA ILE A 142 5.44 -16.80 -2.93
C ILE A 142 5.28 -15.45 -2.24
N ALA A 143 4.96 -14.38 -2.98
CA ALA A 143 4.80 -13.04 -2.42
C ALA A 143 3.74 -12.99 -1.30
N ALA A 144 2.61 -13.69 -1.48
CA ALA A 144 1.57 -13.79 -0.47
C ALA A 144 2.02 -14.54 0.78
N LEU A 145 2.80 -15.62 0.62
CA LEU A 145 3.35 -16.38 1.74
C LEU A 145 4.42 -15.57 2.50
N VAL A 146 5.29 -14.85 1.78
CA VAL A 146 6.29 -13.96 2.38
C VAL A 146 5.60 -12.90 3.24
N TYR A 147 4.52 -12.29 2.76
CA TYR A 147 3.73 -11.34 3.54
C TYR A 147 3.10 -11.95 4.80
N LEU A 148 2.48 -13.13 4.68
CA LEU A 148 1.80 -13.81 5.80
C LEU A 148 2.76 -14.30 6.89
N TRP A 149 3.94 -14.75 6.49
CA TRP A 149 5.00 -15.24 7.38
C TRP A 149 5.99 -14.16 7.80
N ASN A 150 5.79 -12.93 7.34
CA ASN A 150 6.62 -11.81 7.76
C ASN A 150 6.45 -11.60 9.28
N PRO A 151 7.52 -11.71 10.08
CA PRO A 151 7.43 -11.55 11.54
C PRO A 151 6.86 -10.18 11.93
N LEU A 152 7.12 -9.16 11.11
CA LEU A 152 6.64 -7.80 11.33
C LEU A 152 5.12 -7.69 11.18
N THR A 153 4.49 -8.36 10.19
CA THR A 153 3.02 -8.37 10.06
C THR A 153 2.38 -9.11 11.22
N ILE A 154 2.96 -10.25 11.64
CA ILE A 154 2.49 -11.03 12.79
C ILE A 154 2.55 -10.20 14.07
N ILE A 155 3.68 -9.54 14.35
CA ILE A 155 3.86 -8.70 15.53
C ILE A 155 2.85 -7.56 15.55
N THR A 156 2.60 -6.89 14.42
CA THR A 156 1.65 -5.76 14.35
C THR A 156 0.18 -6.19 14.46
N CYS A 157 -0.14 -7.39 14.00
CA CYS A 157 -1.46 -8.01 14.16
C CYS A 157 -1.73 -8.37 15.63
N VAL A 158 -0.76 -9.01 16.30
CA VAL A 158 -0.84 -9.38 17.72
C VAL A 158 -0.76 -8.14 18.63
N GLY A 159 0.07 -7.17 18.28
CA GLY A 159 0.30 -5.92 19.02
C GLY A 159 -0.87 -4.94 19.01
N SER A 160 -2.05 -5.34 18.53
CA SER A 160 -3.27 -4.51 18.51
C SER A 160 -3.05 -3.17 17.80
N SER A 161 -2.44 -3.21 16.62
CA SER A 161 -2.28 -2.03 15.75
C SER A 161 -3.32 -2.04 14.63
N THR A 162 -3.78 -0.87 14.19
CA THR A 162 -4.73 -0.72 13.07
C THR A 162 -4.06 -0.84 11.70
N SER A 163 -2.75 -1.08 11.66
CA SER A 163 -1.98 -1.09 10.41
C SER A 163 -2.40 -2.16 9.39
N PRO A 164 -2.86 -3.37 9.77
CA PRO A 164 -3.40 -4.34 8.81
C PRO A 164 -4.50 -3.78 7.91
N ILE A 165 -5.34 -2.88 8.45
CA ILE A 165 -6.41 -2.23 7.69
C ILE A 165 -5.83 -1.23 6.67
N GLU A 166 -4.82 -0.45 7.07
CA GLU A 166 -4.15 0.48 6.15
C GLU A 166 -3.44 -0.26 5.00
N ASN A 167 -2.72 -1.35 5.33
CA ASN A 167 -2.05 -2.20 4.36
C ASN A 167 -3.04 -2.81 3.36
N LEU A 168 -4.18 -3.30 3.86
CA LEU A 168 -5.26 -3.82 3.02
C LEU A 168 -5.74 -2.77 2.00
N LEU A 169 -5.97 -1.53 2.42
CA LEU A 169 -6.48 -0.46 1.55
C LEU A 169 -5.46 -0.03 0.50
N ILE A 170 -4.18 0.04 0.87
CA ILE A 170 -3.08 0.32 -0.06
C ILE A 170 -3.01 -0.78 -1.12
N VAL A 171 -2.99 -2.05 -0.73
CA VAL A 171 -2.94 -3.18 -1.68
C VAL A 171 -4.20 -3.25 -2.52
N LEU A 172 -5.38 -2.97 -1.97
CA LEU A 172 -6.64 -2.89 -2.71
C LEU A 172 -6.58 -1.82 -3.82
N SER A 173 -6.00 -0.66 -3.53
CA SER A 173 -5.83 0.42 -4.50
C SER A 173 -4.94 -0.02 -5.68
N LEU A 174 -3.82 -0.69 -5.39
CA LEU A 174 -2.90 -1.20 -6.40
C LEU A 174 -3.52 -2.35 -7.19
N TYR A 175 -4.24 -3.26 -6.54
CA TYR A 175 -4.94 -4.35 -7.20
C TYR A 175 -6.02 -3.85 -8.17
N GLY A 176 -6.84 -2.89 -7.73
CA GLY A 176 -7.82 -2.25 -8.60
C GLY A 176 -7.16 -1.56 -9.80
N ALA A 177 -6.01 -0.92 -9.59
CA ALA A 177 -5.26 -0.27 -10.65
C ALA A 177 -4.64 -1.28 -11.64
N CYS A 178 -4.10 -2.42 -11.17
CA CYS A 178 -3.60 -3.52 -12.01
C CYS A 178 -4.70 -4.08 -12.92
N LEU A 179 -5.91 -4.24 -12.38
CA LEU A 179 -7.08 -4.71 -13.13
C LEU A 179 -7.75 -3.64 -14.00
N ARG A 180 -7.28 -2.38 -13.94
CA ARG A 180 -7.92 -1.20 -14.57
C ARG A 180 -9.36 -0.96 -14.11
N ILE A 181 -9.72 -1.42 -12.91
CA ILE A 181 -11.01 -1.16 -12.28
C ILE A 181 -10.89 0.14 -11.47
N ALA A 182 -11.15 1.26 -12.15
CA ALA A 182 -11.11 2.61 -11.59
C ALA A 182 -11.85 2.80 -10.24
N PRO A 183 -13.11 2.35 -10.05
CA PRO A 183 -13.82 2.58 -8.80
C PRO A 183 -13.18 1.86 -7.60
N LEU A 184 -12.66 0.65 -7.80
CA LEU A 184 -12.00 -0.12 -6.75
C LEU A 184 -10.66 0.51 -6.35
N ALA A 185 -9.89 0.94 -7.34
CA ALA A 185 -8.63 1.66 -7.13
C ALA A 185 -8.86 2.97 -6.36
N ALA A 186 -9.87 3.75 -6.75
CA ALA A 186 -10.23 5.00 -6.12
C ALA A 186 -10.69 4.82 -4.67
N PHE A 187 -11.54 3.81 -4.41
CA PHE A 187 -12.00 3.49 -3.07
C PHE A 187 -10.84 3.17 -2.12
N GLY A 188 -9.95 2.25 -2.53
CA GLY A 188 -8.78 1.87 -1.72
C GLY A 188 -7.85 3.06 -1.46
N TRP A 189 -7.58 3.87 -2.48
CA TRP A 189 -6.68 5.03 -2.36
C TRP A 189 -7.25 6.13 -1.46
N VAL A 190 -8.51 6.54 -1.64
CA VAL A 190 -9.14 7.59 -0.83
C VAL A 190 -9.24 7.16 0.63
N LEU A 191 -9.63 5.92 0.90
CA LEU A 191 -9.74 5.44 2.26
C LEU A 191 -8.35 5.29 2.91
N ALA A 192 -7.34 4.84 2.17
CA ALA A 192 -5.95 4.81 2.65
C ALA A 192 -5.43 6.21 3.00
N MET A 193 -5.68 7.22 2.14
CA MET A 193 -5.36 8.63 2.39
C MET A 193 -6.07 9.16 3.65
N HIS A 194 -7.30 8.73 3.88
CA HIS A 194 -8.03 9.15 5.07
C HIS A 194 -7.43 8.54 6.34
N LEU A 195 -7.04 7.26 6.32
CA LEU A 195 -6.45 6.61 7.51
C LEU A 195 -5.04 7.11 7.79
N SER A 196 -4.25 7.37 6.75
CA SER A 196 -2.90 7.92 6.87
C SER A 196 -2.58 8.88 5.72
N LEU A 197 -1.77 9.91 5.98
CA LEU A 197 -1.48 10.95 4.98
C LEU A 197 -0.64 10.44 3.80
N TYR A 198 0.29 9.52 4.05
CA TYR A 198 1.36 9.16 3.12
C TYR A 198 0.92 8.46 1.81
N PRO A 199 -0.09 7.57 1.79
CA PRO A 199 -0.63 6.98 0.57
C PRO A 199 -1.07 7.98 -0.51
N VAL A 200 -1.17 9.28 -0.20
CA VAL A 200 -1.33 10.36 -1.20
C VAL A 200 -0.32 10.24 -2.34
N ILE A 201 0.93 9.89 -2.05
CA ILE A 201 1.99 9.81 -3.08
C ILE A 201 1.71 8.71 -4.13
N LEU A 202 0.89 7.71 -3.78
CA LEU A 202 0.54 6.60 -4.66
C LEU A 202 -0.41 7.00 -5.79
N ILE A 203 -0.91 8.25 -5.79
CA ILE A 203 -1.73 8.75 -6.91
C ILE A 203 -0.99 8.67 -8.25
N ILE A 204 0.32 8.94 -8.26
CA ILE A 204 1.16 8.92 -9.47
C ILE A 204 1.26 7.50 -10.04
N PRO A 205 1.74 6.48 -9.29
CA PRO A 205 1.80 5.12 -9.80
C PRO A 205 0.43 4.54 -10.13
N VAL A 206 -0.63 4.88 -9.39
CA VAL A 206 -2.01 4.43 -9.71
C VAL A 206 -2.48 4.99 -11.06
N ILE A 207 -2.28 6.28 -11.33
CA ILE A 207 -2.61 6.89 -12.62
C ILE A 207 -1.80 6.26 -13.76
N LEU A 208 -0.50 6.04 -13.54
CA LEU A 208 0.37 5.42 -14.54
C LEU A 208 -0.04 3.97 -14.83
N LEU A 209 -0.42 3.22 -13.79
CA LEU A 209 -0.87 1.83 -13.91
C LEU A 209 -2.22 1.72 -14.62
N LEU A 210 -3.15 2.63 -14.34
CA LEU A 210 -4.44 2.73 -15.06
C LEU A 210 -4.26 3.12 -16.53
N GLY A 211 -3.35 4.05 -16.81
CA GLY A 211 -3.14 4.59 -18.16
C GLY A 211 -2.29 3.71 -19.06
N TYR A 212 -1.17 3.17 -18.57
CA TYR A 212 -0.28 2.28 -19.34
C TYR A 212 -0.65 0.81 -19.20
N GLY A 213 -1.28 0.40 -18.10
CA GLY A 213 -1.51 -1.01 -17.75
C GLY A 213 -0.35 -1.65 -17.01
N PRO A 214 -0.52 -2.92 -16.59
CA PRO A 214 0.56 -3.71 -16.00
C PRO A 214 1.67 -3.93 -17.04
N ASP A 215 2.86 -3.43 -16.72
CA ASP A 215 4.18 -3.64 -17.34
C ASP A 215 4.25 -4.03 -18.83
N ALA A 216 4.76 -3.10 -19.65
CA ALA A 216 5.29 -3.40 -20.99
C ALA A 216 6.74 -3.94 -20.91
N PRO A 217 7.21 -4.76 -21.87
CA PRO A 217 8.59 -5.22 -21.91
C PRO A 217 9.55 -4.05 -22.24
N PRO A 218 10.78 -4.02 -21.69
CA PRO A 218 11.69 -2.90 -21.81
C PRO A 218 12.03 -2.61 -23.27
N ARG A 219 12.06 -1.31 -23.64
CA ARG A 219 12.50 -0.84 -24.97
C ARG A 219 13.83 -1.46 -25.44
N LYS A 220 14.73 -1.82 -24.52
CA LYS A 220 16.01 -2.46 -24.84
C LYS A 220 15.86 -3.89 -25.39
N LEU A 221 14.86 -4.66 -24.95
CA LEU A 221 14.60 -5.99 -25.52
C LEU A 221 14.10 -5.90 -26.96
N PHE A 222 13.31 -4.87 -27.29
CA PHE A 222 12.89 -4.60 -28.67
C PHE A 222 14.08 -4.24 -29.57
N LEU A 223 15.04 -3.45 -29.07
CA LEU A 223 16.27 -3.14 -29.80
C LEU A 223 17.12 -4.38 -30.09
N GLN A 224 17.17 -5.34 -29.15
CA GLN A 224 17.90 -6.60 -29.35
C GLN A 224 17.23 -7.51 -30.38
N LYS A 225 15.89 -7.59 -30.43
CA LYS A 225 15.17 -8.33 -31.47
C LYS A 225 15.50 -7.80 -32.87
N ASN A 226 15.40 -6.48 -33.06
CA ASN A 226 15.72 -5.86 -34.35
C ASN A 226 17.19 -6.07 -34.75
N SER A 227 18.10 -6.11 -33.77
CA SER A 227 19.51 -6.43 -34.03
C SER A 227 19.75 -7.91 -34.39
N SER A 228 18.98 -8.83 -33.82
CA SER A 228 19.10 -10.27 -34.09
C SER A 228 18.46 -10.66 -35.42
N GLU A 229 17.37 -10.00 -35.83
CA GLU A 229 16.75 -10.19 -37.15
C GLU A 229 17.61 -9.62 -38.29
N ASN A 230 18.38 -8.55 -38.05
CA ASN A 230 19.34 -8.01 -39.03
C ASN A 230 20.68 -8.76 -39.09
N GLY A 231 20.91 -9.75 -38.22
CA GLY A 231 22.22 -10.40 -38.05
C GLY A 231 22.44 -11.71 -38.83
N ASN A 232 21.39 -12.30 -39.42
CA ASN A 232 21.50 -13.62 -40.07
C ASN A 232 20.75 -13.68 -41.41
N SER A 233 21.45 -13.40 -42.50
CA SER A 233 21.10 -13.93 -43.82
C SER A 233 22.37 -14.44 -44.52
N PRO A 234 22.45 -15.75 -44.88
CA PRO A 234 23.48 -16.21 -45.81
C PRO A 234 23.11 -15.73 -47.22
N SER A 235 24.11 -15.21 -47.92
CA SER A 235 24.03 -14.74 -49.29
C SER A 235 23.59 -15.85 -50.26
N CYS A 236 22.44 -15.68 -50.92
CA CYS A 236 22.14 -16.36 -52.18
C CYS A 236 21.50 -15.39 -53.18
N HIS A 237 22.16 -15.26 -54.32
CA HIS A 237 21.76 -14.47 -55.49
C HIS A 237 20.40 -14.90 -56.07
N GLY A 238 19.59 -13.92 -56.49
CA GLY A 238 18.42 -14.13 -57.34
C GLY A 238 17.65 -12.82 -57.58
N ASN A 239 17.76 -12.27 -58.80
CA ASN A 239 17.12 -11.02 -59.22
C ASN A 239 15.59 -11.15 -59.30
N TYR A 240 14.88 -10.40 -58.46
CA TYR A 240 13.48 -10.00 -58.65
C TYR A 240 13.33 -8.53 -58.23
N PRO A 241 12.53 -7.71 -58.92
CA PRO A 241 12.33 -6.31 -58.52
C PRO A 241 11.40 -6.30 -57.30
N CYS A 242 11.98 -6.12 -56.12
CA CYS A 242 11.21 -5.95 -54.89
C CYS A 242 10.99 -4.45 -54.69
N ASN A 243 9.75 -4.01 -54.86
CA ASN A 243 9.31 -2.66 -54.57
C ASN A 243 9.78 -2.25 -53.17
N GLU A 244 10.42 -1.07 -53.08
CA GLU A 244 10.68 -0.37 -51.83
C GLU A 244 9.35 -0.05 -51.14
N VAL A 245 8.82 -1.00 -50.38
CA VAL A 245 7.81 -0.73 -49.38
C VAL A 245 8.58 -0.25 -48.15
N THR A 246 8.65 1.07 -47.98
CA THR A 246 9.01 1.73 -46.73
C THR A 246 8.00 1.35 -45.64
N SER A 247 8.09 0.13 -45.13
CA SER A 247 7.43 -0.33 -43.91
C SER A 247 8.21 0.21 -42.73
N GLN A 248 8.06 1.51 -42.46
CA GLN A 248 8.34 2.05 -41.14
C GLN A 248 7.36 1.39 -40.16
N GLU A 249 7.69 0.20 -39.65
CA GLU A 249 6.98 -0.42 -38.53
C GLU A 249 7.15 0.49 -37.31
N LYS A 250 6.18 1.39 -37.13
CA LYS A 250 6.07 2.24 -35.95
C LYS A 250 5.90 1.35 -34.72
N LEU A 251 6.90 1.44 -33.83
CA LEU A 251 6.88 1.12 -32.41
C LEU A 251 5.44 0.98 -31.86
N PRO A 252 5.05 -0.14 -31.21
CA PRO A 252 3.83 -0.17 -30.41
C PRO A 252 4.09 0.64 -29.14
N LEU A 253 4.07 1.97 -29.26
CA LEU A 253 3.80 2.85 -28.14
C LEU A 253 2.40 2.49 -27.66
N HIS A 254 2.26 1.78 -26.55
CA HIS A 254 0.96 1.69 -25.88
C HIS A 254 0.51 3.13 -25.59
N PRO A 255 -0.53 3.64 -26.27
CA PRO A 255 -0.99 5.00 -26.04
C PRO A 255 -1.52 5.06 -24.61
N PHE A 256 -1.24 6.16 -23.92
CA PHE A 256 -1.76 6.36 -22.58
C PHE A 256 -3.28 6.42 -22.63
N LEU A 257 -3.96 5.47 -21.98
CA LEU A 257 -5.41 5.45 -21.95
C LEU A 257 -5.92 6.47 -20.92
N TRP A 258 -6.43 7.60 -21.41
CA TRP A 258 -7.03 8.63 -20.55
C TRP A 258 -8.39 8.24 -19.99
N ARG A 259 -9.15 7.36 -20.67
CA ARG A 259 -10.52 7.00 -20.23
C ARG A 259 -10.56 6.38 -18.83
N PRO A 260 -9.77 5.34 -18.48
CA PRO A 260 -9.74 4.79 -17.11
C PRO A 260 -9.28 5.80 -16.06
N VAL A 261 -8.35 6.69 -16.43
CA VAL A 261 -7.83 7.74 -15.54
C VAL A 261 -8.91 8.78 -15.22
N MET A 262 -9.65 9.25 -16.21
CA MET A 262 -10.76 10.17 -15.99
C MET A 262 -11.85 9.54 -15.13
N HIS A 263 -12.19 8.27 -15.38
CA HIS A 263 -13.11 7.53 -14.50
C HIS A 263 -12.58 7.41 -13.07
N PHE A 264 -11.29 7.15 -12.89
CA PHE A 264 -10.67 7.10 -11.56
C PHE A 264 -10.76 8.44 -10.85
N MET A 265 -10.46 9.56 -11.52
CA MET A 265 -10.56 10.90 -10.93
C MET A 265 -11.99 11.23 -10.49
N LEU A 266 -13.00 10.86 -11.31
CA LEU A 266 -14.41 11.05 -10.96
C LEU A 266 -14.82 10.22 -9.73
N TRP A 267 -14.46 8.94 -9.70
CA TRP A 267 -14.73 8.07 -8.55
C TRP A 267 -13.96 8.50 -7.30
N ALA A 268 -12.72 8.96 -7.43
CA ALA A 268 -11.93 9.47 -6.32
C ALA A 268 -12.59 10.73 -5.72
N SER A 269 -13.07 11.65 -6.56
CA SER A 269 -13.83 12.82 -6.10
C SER A 269 -15.12 12.42 -5.38
N PHE A 270 -15.85 11.44 -5.90
CA PHE A 270 -17.07 10.93 -5.28
C PHE A 270 -16.80 10.32 -3.89
N TRP A 271 -15.79 9.45 -3.79
CA TRP A 271 -15.40 8.84 -2.52
C TRP A 271 -14.86 9.86 -1.52
N LEU A 272 -14.09 10.85 -1.97
CA LEU A 272 -13.58 11.91 -1.10
C LEU A 272 -14.73 12.73 -0.50
N PHE A 273 -15.71 13.11 -1.34
CA PHE A 273 -16.91 13.80 -0.87
C PHE A 273 -17.72 12.93 0.09
N TYR A 274 -17.92 11.66 -0.22
CA TYR A 274 -18.63 10.72 0.65
C TYR A 274 -17.99 10.59 2.02
N VAL A 275 -16.67 10.39 2.07
CA VAL A 275 -15.89 10.32 3.30
C VAL A 275 -15.97 11.62 4.09
N PHE A 276 -15.87 12.77 3.41
CA PHE A 276 -16.03 14.08 4.05
C PHE A 276 -17.41 14.25 4.70
N VAL A 277 -18.49 13.83 4.02
CA VAL A 277 -19.85 13.85 4.56
C VAL A 277 -19.98 12.91 5.76
N LEU A 278 -19.43 11.69 5.69
CA LEU A 278 -19.43 10.76 6.82
C LEU A 278 -18.68 11.29 8.04
N CYS A 279 -17.53 11.93 7.84
CA CYS A 279 -16.77 12.57 8.91
C CYS A 279 -17.56 13.73 9.52
N SER A 280 -18.24 14.52 8.69
CA SER A 280 -19.11 15.61 9.13
C SER A 280 -20.25 15.08 10.02
N ILE A 281 -20.91 14.00 9.61
CA ILE A 281 -21.99 13.37 10.38
C ILE A 281 -21.45 12.78 11.68
N SER A 282 -20.31 12.07 11.64
CA SER A 282 -19.72 11.41 12.81
C SER A 282 -19.28 12.40 13.90
N LEU A 283 -18.87 13.61 13.49
CA LEU A 283 -18.37 14.66 14.38
C LEU A 283 -19.42 15.71 14.78
N LYS A 284 -20.56 15.80 14.07
CA LYS A 284 -21.62 16.82 14.25
C LYS A 284 -22.04 17.08 15.71
N GLN A 285 -21.93 16.09 16.59
CA GLN A 285 -22.35 16.18 17.98
C GLN A 285 -21.20 16.50 18.97
N HIS A 286 -19.95 16.23 18.62
CA HIS A 286 -18.86 16.15 19.60
C HIS A 286 -17.56 16.85 19.16
N GLY A 287 -17.41 17.38 17.94
CA GLY A 287 -16.20 18.10 17.52
C GLY A 287 -16.29 18.70 16.12
N GLY A 288 -15.36 19.58 15.77
CA GLY A 288 -15.32 20.23 14.44
C GLY A 288 -14.52 19.44 13.39
N LEU A 289 -14.84 19.62 12.11
CA LEU A 289 -13.99 19.10 11.01
C LEU A 289 -12.59 19.73 11.00
N LEU A 290 -12.51 21.03 11.32
CA LEU A 290 -11.23 21.74 11.40
C LEU A 290 -10.36 21.20 12.54
N GLU A 291 -10.98 20.90 13.68
CA GLU A 291 -10.31 20.26 14.81
C GLU A 291 -9.80 18.87 14.42
N MET A 292 -10.61 18.06 13.74
CA MET A 292 -10.19 16.78 13.19
C MET A 292 -8.98 16.93 12.27
N LEU A 293 -9.03 17.83 11.27
CA LEU A 293 -7.92 18.01 10.32
C LEU A 293 -6.64 18.47 11.04
N LYS A 294 -6.76 19.41 11.98
CA LYS A 294 -5.63 19.88 12.80
C LYS A 294 -5.04 18.76 13.64
N ARG A 295 -5.88 17.95 14.29
CA ARG A 295 -5.45 16.90 15.22
C ARG A 295 -4.97 15.62 14.53
N THR A 296 -5.44 15.34 13.31
CA THR A 296 -5.03 14.14 12.55
C THR A 296 -3.89 14.45 11.59
N HIS A 297 -4.09 15.37 10.65
CA HIS A 297 -3.12 15.69 9.62
C HIS A 297 -2.10 16.71 10.11
N GLY A 298 -2.54 17.72 10.88
CA GLY A 298 -1.64 18.69 11.49
C GLY A 298 -0.61 18.00 12.38
N PHE A 299 -1.03 17.07 13.25
CA PHE A 299 -0.15 16.28 14.11
C PHE A 299 0.95 15.50 13.36
N ILE A 300 0.65 15.00 12.15
CA ILE A 300 1.63 14.30 11.31
C ILE A 300 2.67 15.28 10.73
N LEU A 301 2.21 16.47 10.32
CA LEU A 301 3.04 17.50 9.69
C LEU A 301 3.89 18.28 10.71
N THR A 302 3.35 18.55 11.90
CA THR A 302 4.03 19.31 12.97
C THR A 302 4.94 18.45 13.84
N MET A 303 4.84 17.11 13.75
CA MET A 303 5.60 16.14 14.54
C MET A 303 5.73 16.52 16.03
N GLU A 304 4.59 16.73 16.69
CA GLU A 304 4.56 17.19 18.08
C GLU A 304 5.01 16.11 19.09
N ASP A 305 4.83 14.83 18.77
CA ASP A 305 5.15 13.71 19.66
C ASP A 305 6.54 13.14 19.29
N LEU A 306 7.55 13.46 20.08
CA LEU A 306 8.91 12.92 19.94
C LEU A 306 9.10 11.66 20.79
N SER A 307 8.05 10.85 20.97
CA SER A 307 8.20 9.53 21.58
C SER A 307 9.08 8.61 20.73
N PRO A 308 9.93 7.77 21.35
CA PRO A 308 10.82 6.85 20.65
C PRO A 308 10.10 6.03 19.59
N ASN A 309 10.59 6.07 18.35
CA ASN A 309 10.09 5.24 17.26
C ASN A 309 11.23 4.77 16.35
N ILE A 310 10.92 3.88 15.41
CA ILE A 310 11.94 3.30 14.49
C ILE A 310 12.33 4.28 13.37
N GLY A 311 11.59 5.36 13.20
CA GLY A 311 11.76 6.32 12.11
C GLY A 311 13.01 7.17 12.26
N VAL A 312 13.65 7.44 11.12
CA VAL A 312 14.81 8.33 11.05
C VAL A 312 14.46 9.76 11.47
N LEU A 313 13.23 10.19 11.20
CA LEU A 313 12.77 11.56 11.49
C LEU A 313 12.70 11.82 13.00
N TRP A 314 12.32 10.84 13.80
CA TRP A 314 12.30 10.99 15.25
C TRP A 314 13.71 11.23 15.81
N TYR A 315 14.70 10.41 15.44
CA TYR A 315 16.09 10.60 15.88
C TYR A 315 16.62 11.98 15.53
N PHE A 316 16.33 12.45 14.31
CA PHE A 316 16.77 13.77 13.88
C PHE A 316 16.11 14.90 14.68
N PHE A 317 14.78 14.87 14.84
CA PHE A 317 14.05 15.92 15.53
C PHE A 317 14.16 15.88 17.06
N ALA A 318 14.55 14.75 17.64
CA ALA A 318 14.90 14.66 19.05
C ALA A 318 16.21 15.40 19.38
N GLU A 319 17.14 15.46 18.42
CA GLU A 319 18.46 16.09 18.60
C GLU A 319 18.50 17.56 18.14
N VAL A 320 17.59 17.96 17.25
CA VAL A 320 17.57 19.34 16.71
C VAL A 320 16.95 20.33 17.69
N PHE A 321 17.60 21.49 17.82
CA PHE A 321 17.07 22.61 18.61
C PHE A 321 15.70 23.07 18.10
N ASP A 322 14.78 23.32 19.04
CA ASP A 322 13.41 23.76 18.77
C ASP A 322 13.33 24.98 17.85
N PHE A 323 14.28 25.91 17.97
CA PHE A 323 14.34 27.12 17.15
C PHE A 323 14.43 26.82 15.64
N PHE A 324 15.10 25.74 15.25
CA PHE A 324 15.28 25.36 13.84
C PHE A 324 14.31 24.29 13.37
N ARG A 325 13.42 23.80 14.25
CA ARG A 325 12.54 22.66 13.97
C ARG A 325 11.66 22.89 12.74
N ASP A 326 11.03 24.06 12.67
CA ASP A 326 10.14 24.43 11.55
C ASP A 326 10.88 24.49 10.21
N PHE A 327 12.11 25.01 10.21
CA PHE A 327 12.95 25.04 9.01
C PHE A 327 13.24 23.63 8.51
N PHE A 328 13.71 22.74 9.39
CA PHE A 328 14.00 21.36 9.01
C PHE A 328 12.75 20.58 8.61
N LEU A 329 11.62 20.79 9.28
CA LEU A 329 10.34 20.21 8.88
C LEU A 329 10.02 20.59 7.42
N ILE A 330 10.08 21.87 7.06
CA ILE A 330 9.83 22.31 5.68
C ILE A 330 10.80 21.63 4.70
N VAL A 331 12.09 21.56 5.04
CA VAL A 331 13.11 20.90 4.19
C VAL A 331 12.80 19.42 3.96
N PHE A 332 12.42 18.67 5.00
CA PHE A 332 12.08 17.24 4.84
C PHE A 332 10.83 17.04 3.98
N HIS A 333 9.79 17.84 4.17
CA HIS A 333 8.57 17.75 3.35
C HIS A 333 8.86 18.07 1.88
N ILE A 334 9.69 19.07 1.60
CA ILE A 334 10.14 19.41 0.24
C ILE A 334 11.01 18.29 -0.35
N ASN A 335 11.89 17.68 0.44
CA ASN A 335 12.76 16.59 0.00
C ASN A 335 11.92 15.38 -0.46
N ILE A 336 10.89 15.00 0.31
CA ILE A 336 9.97 13.92 -0.08
C ILE A 336 9.34 14.22 -1.46
N LEU A 337 8.86 15.45 -1.68
CA LEU A 337 8.30 15.86 -2.97
C LEU A 337 9.34 15.81 -4.10
N PHE A 338 10.56 16.25 -3.83
CA PHE A 338 11.66 16.27 -4.80
C PHE A 338 12.16 14.87 -5.16
N MET A 339 12.06 13.87 -4.27
CA MET A 339 12.42 12.49 -4.60
C MET A 339 11.37 11.80 -5.49
N ILE A 340 10.09 12.13 -5.31
CA ILE A 340 8.98 11.52 -6.04
C ILE A 340 9.04 11.89 -7.53
N LEU A 341 9.22 13.15 -7.88
CA LEU A 341 9.10 13.62 -9.28
C LEU A 341 10.13 12.97 -10.24
N PRO A 342 11.45 12.96 -9.97
CA PRO A 342 12.44 12.33 -10.83
C PRO A 342 12.22 10.82 -10.98
N LEU A 343 11.77 10.17 -9.90
CA LEU A 343 11.52 8.75 -9.88
C LEU A 343 10.32 8.37 -10.75
N ALA A 344 9.24 9.17 -10.73
CA ALA A 344 8.11 9.04 -11.65
C ALA A 344 8.54 9.13 -13.12
N ILE A 345 9.41 10.09 -13.45
CA ILE A 345 9.89 10.31 -14.82
C ILE A 345 10.73 9.11 -15.27
N ARG A 346 11.65 8.64 -14.42
CA ARG A 346 12.59 7.55 -14.74
C ARG A 346 11.92 6.19 -14.85
N LEU A 347 10.97 5.88 -13.98
CA LEU A 347 10.33 4.55 -13.88
C LEU A 347 8.93 4.50 -14.50
N LYS A 348 8.54 5.50 -15.29
CA LYS A 348 7.25 5.55 -16.00
C LYS A 348 6.88 4.26 -16.77
N HIS A 349 7.89 3.53 -17.25
CA HIS A 349 7.73 2.28 -17.99
C HIS A 349 7.34 1.07 -17.11
N ARG A 350 7.58 1.15 -15.79
CA ARG A 350 7.35 0.07 -14.82
C ARG A 350 6.54 0.61 -13.65
N PRO A 351 5.24 0.89 -13.84
CA PRO A 351 4.40 1.52 -12.82
C PRO A 351 4.26 0.70 -11.54
N CYS A 352 4.27 -0.65 -11.62
CA CYS A 352 4.23 -1.52 -10.44
C CYS A 352 5.50 -1.39 -9.59
N PHE A 353 6.67 -1.36 -10.24
CA PHE A 353 7.94 -1.15 -9.54
C PHE A 353 8.03 0.27 -8.95
N LEU A 354 7.53 1.28 -9.66
CA LEU A 354 7.40 2.64 -9.12
C LEU A 354 6.54 2.67 -7.85
N ALA A 355 5.39 1.98 -7.86
CA ALA A 355 4.53 1.86 -6.69
C ALA A 355 5.26 1.24 -5.50
N PHE A 356 6.00 0.15 -5.73
CA PHE A 356 6.83 -0.49 -4.72
C PHE A 356 7.86 0.47 -4.12
N VAL A 357 8.63 1.17 -4.96
CA VAL A 357 9.65 2.13 -4.48
C VAL A 357 8.99 3.27 -3.71
N TYR A 358 7.81 3.73 -4.11
CA TYR A 358 7.08 4.77 -3.37
C TYR A 358 6.63 4.30 -2.00
N ILE A 359 6.12 3.06 -1.88
CA ILE A 359 5.76 2.47 -0.59
C ILE A 359 7.02 2.37 0.29
N ALA A 360 8.16 1.96 -0.27
CA ALA A 360 9.43 1.88 0.46
C ALA A 360 9.94 3.26 0.92
N ILE A 361 9.92 4.27 0.05
CA ILE A 361 10.29 5.65 0.42
C ILE A 361 9.33 6.19 1.49
N SER A 362 8.04 5.93 1.33
CA SER A 362 7.02 6.33 2.29
C SER A 362 7.18 5.63 3.64
N SER A 363 7.61 4.37 3.69
CA SER A 363 7.81 3.66 4.96
C SER A 363 9.06 4.17 5.70
N MET A 364 10.11 4.52 4.97
CA MET A 364 11.35 5.12 5.53
C MET A 364 11.15 6.55 6.05
N LEU A 365 10.39 7.37 5.31
CA LEU A 365 10.24 8.82 5.56
C LEU A 365 8.93 9.18 6.26
N LYS A 366 8.23 8.20 6.84
CA LYS A 366 7.03 8.44 7.66
C LYS A 366 7.44 9.10 8.98
N SER A 367 6.67 10.07 9.49
CA SER A 367 6.90 10.72 10.79
C SER A 367 6.77 9.72 11.95
N TYR A 368 5.81 8.80 11.81
CA TYR A 368 5.51 7.76 12.79
C TYR A 368 5.42 6.40 12.08
N PRO A 369 6.54 5.81 11.64
CA PRO A 369 6.53 4.49 11.02
C PRO A 369 6.29 3.44 12.10
N SER A 370 5.31 2.57 11.85
CA SER A 370 5.19 1.30 12.58
C SER A 370 5.90 0.19 11.80
N VAL A 371 6.36 -0.82 12.53
CA VAL A 371 7.02 -2.02 11.98
C VAL A 371 6.28 -2.66 10.79
N SER A 372 4.95 -2.57 10.79
CA SER A 372 4.06 -3.08 9.73
C SER A 372 4.25 -2.44 8.35
N PHE A 373 4.71 -1.19 8.26
CA PHE A 373 4.88 -0.51 6.97
C PHE A 373 6.10 -1.02 6.22
N HIS A 374 7.15 -1.40 6.96
CA HIS A 374 8.30 -2.09 6.37
C HIS A 374 7.89 -3.45 5.80
N SER A 375 6.87 -4.08 6.36
CA SER A 375 6.37 -5.38 5.89
C SER A 375 5.65 -5.31 4.56
N CYS A 376 4.99 -4.19 4.24
CA CYS A 376 4.35 -4.00 2.93
C CYS A 376 5.36 -3.68 1.82
N SER A 377 6.55 -3.17 2.18
CA SER A 377 7.66 -2.98 1.24
C SER A 377 8.63 -4.15 1.16
N SER A 378 8.50 -5.17 2.02
CA SER A 378 9.32 -6.39 2.01
C SER A 378 8.60 -7.47 1.25
#